data_AF-A0A839ZCV3-F1
#
_entry.id   AF-A0A839ZCV3-F1
#
_cell.length_a   1.000
_cell.length_b   1.000
_cell.length_c   1.000
_cell.angle_alpha   90.00
_cell.angle_beta   90.00
_cell.angle_gamma   90.00
#
_symmetry.space_group_name_H-M   'P 1'
#
loop_
_entity.id
_entity.type
_entity.pdbx_description
1 polymer ?
#
loop_
_entity_poly.entity_id
_entity_poly.type
_entity_poly.pdbx_seq_one_letter_code
_entity_poly.pdbx_strand_id
1 'polypeptide(L)' 'MFGRVCAEHGVEHRLTTPYHPWTNGQAERMIRTIKDATVRAFHYASIDDLRRHVRDRLPA' A
#
# COMPACT_ATOMS: atom_id res chain seq x y z
N MET A 1 4.87 20.18 -0.21
CA MET A 1 4.76 19.95 1.26
C MET A 1 5.53 18.70 1.69
N PHE A 2 5.32 17.55 1.05
CA PHE A 2 5.96 16.27 1.43
C PHE A 2 7.49 16.30 1.50
N GLY A 3 8.19 16.76 0.44
CA GLY A 3 9.66 16.77 0.44
C GLY A 3 10.29 17.63 1.55
N ARG A 4 9.61 18.70 1.98
CA ARG A 4 10.04 19.53 3.11
C ARG A 4 9.99 18.77 4.43
N VAL A 5 8.90 18.03 4.65
CA VAL A 5 8.73 17.18 5.84
C VAL A 5 9.77 16.07 5.85
N CYS A 6 10.03 15.42 4.72
CA CYS A 6 11.10 14.42 4.62
C CYS A 6 12.46 15.00 5.01
N ALA A 7 12.80 16.21 4.54
CA ALA A 7 14.04 16.87 4.89
C ALA A 7 14.14 17.23 6.38
N GLU A 8 13.05 17.73 6.98
CA GLU A 8 12.97 18.04 8.42
C GLU A 8 13.20 16.78 9.29
N HIS A 9 12.81 15.60 8.81
CA HIS A 9 13.00 14.33 9.51
C HIS A 9 14.24 13.53 9.06
N GLY A 10 15.11 14.09 8.21
CA GLY A 10 16.30 13.39 7.71
C GLY A 10 16.00 12.19 6.83
N VAL A 11 14.80 12.12 6.24
CA VAL A 11 14.36 11.07 5.34
C VAL A 11 14.73 11.44 3.91
N GLU A 12 15.59 10.62 3.30
CA GLU A 12 15.91 10.77 1.88
C GLU A 12 14.73 10.28 1.02
N HIS A 13 14.09 11.20 0.30
CA HIS A 13 13.00 10.86 -0.60
C HIS A 13 13.56 10.48 -1.98
N ARG A 14 13.58 9.17 -2.28
CA ARG A 14 14.04 8.64 -3.56
C ARG A 14 12.85 8.36 -4.48
N LEU A 15 12.93 8.87 -5.70
CA LEU A 15 12.01 8.54 -6.78
C LEU A 15 12.62 7.49 -7.70
N THR A 16 11.80 6.58 -8.21
CA THR A 16 12.22 5.60 -9.21
C THR A 16 12.05 6.17 -10.60
N THR A 17 12.95 5.81 -11.52
CA THR A 17 12.80 6.15 -12.93
C THR A 17 11.58 5.43 -13.51
N PRO A 18 10.78 6.08 -14.37
CA PRO A 18 9.67 5.42 -15.06
C PRO A 18 10.12 4.15 -15.80
N TYR A 19 9.22 3.19 -15.95
CA TYR A 19 9.47 1.90 -16.65
C TYR A 19 10.49 0.96 -15.99
N HIS A 20 10.79 1.12 -14.70
CA HIS A 20 11.69 0.24 -13.94
C HIS A 20 10.94 -0.56 -12.86
N PRO A 21 10.04 -1.49 -13.23
CA PRO A 21 9.12 -2.15 -12.30
C PRO A 21 9.83 -2.93 -11.17
N TRP A 22 11.05 -3.43 -11.42
CA TRP A 22 11.80 -4.17 -10.40
C TRP A 22 12.21 -3.32 -9.19
N THR A 23 12.29 -2.00 -9.34
CA THR A 23 12.58 -1.07 -8.22
C THR A 23 11.41 -0.93 -7.25
N ASN A 24 10.19 -1.28 -7.69
CA ASN A 24 8.97 -1.26 -6.87
C ASN A 24 8.59 -2.65 -6.32
N GLY A 25 9.36 -3.69 -6.66
CA GLY A 25 9.00 -5.09 -6.38
C GLY A 25 8.81 -5.43 -4.90
N GLN A 26 9.51 -4.74 -3.99
CA GLN A 26 9.33 -4.93 -2.54
C GLN A 26 7.98 -4.43 -2.05
N ALA A 27 7.56 -3.24 -2.49
CA ALA A 27 6.24 -2.70 -2.16
C ALA A 27 5.13 -3.58 -2.76
N GLU A 28 5.29 -4.02 -4.00
CA GLU A 28 4.34 -4.93 -4.65
C GLU A 28 4.23 -6.29 -3.92
N ARG A 29 5.35 -6.86 -3.47
CA ARG A 29 5.36 -8.11 -2.68
C ARG A 29 4.67 -7.91 -1.33
N MET A 30 4.95 -6.80 -0.65
CA MET A 30 4.31 -6.47 0.62
C MET A 30 2.79 -6.33 0.45
N ILE A 31 2.35 -5.54 -0.54
CA ILE A 31 0.92 -5.34 -0.85
C ILE A 31 0.24 -6.68 -1.17
N ARG A 32 0.89 -7.56 -1.94
CA ARG A 32 0.37 -8.90 -2.26
C ARG A 32 0.19 -9.75 -1.00
N THR A 33 1.18 -9.74 -0.11
CA THR A 33 1.14 -10.51 1.15
C THR A 33 -0.03 -10.06 2.02
N ILE A 34 -0.21 -8.74 2.16
CA ILE A 34 -1.33 -8.16 2.93
C ILE A 34 -2.67 -8.53 2.28
N LYS A 35 -2.76 -8.44 0.94
CA LYS A 35 -3.97 -8.80 0.21
C LYS A 35 -4.33 -10.28 0.40
N ASP A 36 -3.36 -11.18 0.28
CA ASP A 36 -3.60 -12.61 0.43
C ASP A 36 -3.99 -12.97 1.87
N ALA A 37 -3.33 -12.35 2.86
CA ALA A 37 -3.68 -12.54 4.28
C ALA A 37 -5.08 -12.04 4.59
N THR A 38 -5.46 -10.87 4.08
CA THR A 38 -6.79 -10.28 4.31
C THR A 38 -7.91 -11.04 3.59
N VAL A 39 -7.67 -11.54 2.38
CA VAL A 39 -8.63 -12.40 1.68
C VAL A 39 -8.79 -13.74 2.38
N ARG A 40 -7.73 -14.31 2.95
CA ARG A 40 -7.81 -15.58 3.69
C ARG A 40 -8.46 -15.43 5.06
N ALA A 41 -8.18 -14.35 5.77
CA ALA A 41 -8.68 -14.13 7.13
C ALA A 41 -10.17 -13.74 7.16
N PHE A 42 -10.70 -13.21 6.06
CA PHE A 42 -12.07 -12.71 5.99
C PHE A 42 -12.82 -13.34 4.81
N HIS A 43 -13.95 -13.97 5.08
CA HIS A 43 -14.86 -14.41 4.02
C HIS A 43 -15.68 -13.22 3.53
N TYR A 44 -15.50 -12.90 2.24
CA TYR A 44 -16.32 -11.90 1.56
C TYR A 44 -17.34 -12.62 0.67
N ALA A 45 -18.63 -12.35 0.89
CA ALA A 45 -19.69 -12.86 0.03
C ALA A 45 -19.77 -12.06 -1.28
N SER A 46 -19.34 -10.80 -1.26
CA SER A 46 -19.33 -9.90 -2.41
C SER A 46 -18.14 -8.94 -2.40
N ILE A 47 -17.89 -8.30 -3.54
CA ILE A 47 -16.88 -7.24 -3.64
C ILE A 47 -17.23 -6.00 -2.81
N ASP A 48 -18.51 -5.77 -2.54
CA ASP A 48 -18.96 -4.64 -1.73
C ASP A 48 -18.69 -4.87 -0.24
N ASP A 49 -18.71 -6.12 0.22
CA ASP A 49 -18.27 -6.47 1.59
C ASP A 49 -16.78 -6.18 1.79
N LEU A 50 -15.95 -6.50 0.77
CA LEU A 50 -14.53 -6.15 0.78
C LEU A 50 -14.32 -4.63 0.79
N ARG A 51 -15.04 -3.89 -0.06
CA ARG A 51 -14.93 -2.42 -0.12
C ARG A 51 -15.34 -1.74 1.18
N ARG A 52 -16.40 -2.21 1.83
CA ARG A 52 -16.82 -1.73 3.16
C ARG A 52 -15.72 -1.98 4.19
N HIS A 53 -15.23 -3.21 4.27
CA HIS A 53 -14.18 -3.58 5.20
C HIS A 53 -12.91 -2.72 5.03
N VAL A 54 -12.45 -2.52 3.79
CA VAL A 54 -11.26 -1.71 3.50
C VAL A 54 -11.44 -0.26 3.95
N ARG A 55 -12.63 0.31 3.71
CA ARG A 55 -12.98 1.68 4.13
C ARG A 55 -13.03 1.81 5.66
N ASP A 56 -13.56 0.81 6.35
CA ASP A 56 -13.68 0.85 7.81
C ASP A 56 -12.31 0.74 8.51
N ARG A 57 -11.31 0.14 7.85
CA ARG A 57 -9.98 -0.10 8.42
C ARG A 57 -8.90 0.89 8.01
N LEU A 58 -9.04 1.56 6.86
CA LEU A 58 -8.08 2.58 6.42
C LEU A 58 -8.67 3.97 6.68
N PRO A 59 -7.99 4.84 7.46
CA PRO A 59 -8.43 6.22 7.61
C PRO A 59 -8.38 6.93 6.25
N ALA A 60 -9.32 7.88 6.07
CA ALA A 60 -9.48 8.68 4.84
C ALA A 60 -8.31 9.64 4.60
#